data_AF-A0A397VHB0-F1
#
_entry.id   AF-A0A397VHB0-F1
#
_cell.length_a   1.000
_cell.length_b   1.000
_cell.length_c   1.000
_cell.angle_alpha   90.00
_cell.angle_beta   90.00
_cell.angle_gamma   90.00
#
_symmetry.space_group_name_H-M   'P 1'
#
loop_
_entity.id
_entity.type
_entity.pdbx_description
1 polymer ?
#
loop_
_entity_poly.entity_id
_entity_poly.type
_entity_poly.pdbx_seq_one_letter_code
_entity_poly.pdbx_strand_id
1 'polypeptide(L)'
;MFILNILSFLVSRKAFSFRSIDIGLILSTVISLTSSKTSLESDEKGYQNFFEEVCHLLFKILIHCREILYSTIPTYIVIIQSMFHCFKSLEDKKQKNESQSRRYVTIWDIRLKNPLPISSANSFTRLLTMISQRDSLNKSHKKKAISTRPFIKHVPCLIAEYLKLQTEGFLEPIIKESLRPGVYALLDLCDKHERDMIMVTLDQAGKSLFKTLWTEYNKDWKYVGRG
;
A
#
# COMPACT_ATOMS: atom_id res chain seq x y z
N MET A 1 -6.70 19.73 0.08
CA MET A 1 -6.21 19.26 1.39
C MET A 1 -7.31 19.23 2.47
N PHE A 2 -8.10 20.30 2.65
CA PHE A 2 -9.18 20.39 3.66
C PHE A 2 -10.17 19.20 3.69
N ILE A 3 -10.55 18.66 2.52
CA ILE A 3 -11.49 17.53 2.42
C ILE A 3 -10.94 16.26 3.08
N LEU A 4 -9.69 15.87 2.81
CA LEU A 4 -9.10 14.66 3.42
C LEU A 4 -8.98 14.77 4.93
N ASN A 5 -8.71 15.97 5.45
CA ASN A 5 -8.61 16.22 6.89
C ASN A 5 -9.98 16.09 7.57
N ILE A 6 -11.04 16.60 6.93
CA ILE A 6 -12.43 16.41 7.40
C ILE A 6 -12.80 14.94 7.39
N LEU A 7 -12.54 14.21 6.30
CA LEU A 7 -12.84 12.78 6.22
C LEU A 7 -12.08 12.00 7.29
N SER A 8 -10.79 12.30 7.48
CA SER A 8 -9.96 11.71 8.54
C SER A 8 -10.52 11.99 9.94
N PHE A 9 -11.00 13.21 10.18
CA PHE A 9 -11.63 13.58 11.46
C PHE A 9 -12.96 12.84 11.68
N LEU A 10 -13.79 12.73 10.65
CA LEU A 10 -15.06 12.01 10.71
C LEU A 10 -14.85 10.53 10.98
N VAL A 11 -13.90 9.89 10.29
CA VAL A 11 -13.54 8.48 10.52
C VAL A 11 -13.09 8.26 11.97
N SER A 12 -12.26 9.15 12.54
CA SER A 12 -11.81 8.99 13.92
C SER A 12 -12.87 9.28 14.98
N ARG A 13 -13.81 10.21 14.75
CA ARG A 13 -14.79 10.63 15.77
C ARG A 13 -16.15 9.96 15.66
N LYS A 14 -16.56 9.58 14.46
CA LYS A 14 -17.89 9.04 14.17
C LYS A 14 -17.85 7.62 13.60
N ALA A 15 -16.73 6.90 13.76
CA ALA A 15 -16.54 5.54 13.23
C ALA A 15 -17.76 4.61 13.39
N PHE A 16 -18.39 4.64 14.56
CA PHE A 16 -19.55 3.80 14.90
C PHE A 16 -20.82 4.11 14.10
N SER A 17 -20.93 5.29 13.48
CA SER A 17 -22.08 5.65 12.62
C SER A 17 -21.85 5.33 11.14
N PHE A 18 -20.64 4.91 10.75
CA PHE A 18 -20.34 4.60 9.36
C PHE A 18 -20.97 3.26 8.95
N ARG A 19 -21.55 3.24 7.76
CA ARG A 19 -21.93 2.03 7.03
C ARG A 19 -20.90 1.75 5.96
N SER A 20 -20.97 0.54 5.38
CA SER A 20 -20.08 0.15 4.28
C SER A 20 -20.12 1.13 3.10
N ILE A 21 -21.30 1.68 2.79
CA ILE A 21 -21.45 2.63 1.69
C ILE A 21 -20.69 3.94 1.96
N ASP A 22 -20.65 4.40 3.21
CA ASP A 22 -19.97 5.63 3.58
C ASP A 22 -18.44 5.49 3.41
N ILE A 23 -17.88 4.33 3.77
CA ILE A 23 -16.47 4.01 3.52
C ILE A 23 -16.21 3.88 2.01
N GLY A 24 -17.10 3.25 1.26
CA GLY A 24 -17.00 3.18 -0.20
C GLY A 24 -16.98 4.56 -0.88
N LEU A 25 -17.81 5.50 -0.41
CA LEU A 25 -17.83 6.88 -0.89
C LEU A 25 -16.54 7.64 -0.53
N ILE A 26 -15.99 7.42 0.67
CA ILE A 26 -14.68 7.98 1.05
C ILE A 26 -13.59 7.48 0.10
N LEU A 27 -13.51 6.17 -0.14
CA LEU A 27 -12.49 5.59 -1.01
C LEU A 27 -12.67 6.06 -2.47
N SER A 28 -13.91 6.16 -2.94
CA SER A 28 -14.23 6.73 -4.26
C SER A 28 -13.80 8.19 -4.37
N THR A 29 -13.97 8.96 -3.29
CA THR A 29 -13.51 10.36 -3.23
C THR A 29 -11.99 10.44 -3.34
N VAL A 30 -11.26 9.56 -2.64
CA VAL A 30 -9.79 9.46 -2.75
C VAL A 30 -9.40 9.17 -4.20
N ILE A 31 -10.02 8.18 -4.84
CA ILE A 31 -9.78 7.84 -6.26
C ILE A 31 -10.04 9.03 -7.19
N SER A 32 -11.12 9.77 -6.97
CA SER A 32 -11.44 10.96 -7.78
C SER A 32 -10.43 12.08 -7.57
N LEU A 33 -9.97 12.33 -6.34
CA LEU A 33 -8.96 13.36 -6.03
C LEU A 33 -7.59 13.01 -6.61
N THR A 34 -7.23 11.72 -6.60
CA THR A 34 -6.00 11.24 -7.22
C THR A 34 -6.10 11.34 -8.75
N SER A 35 -7.27 11.08 -9.35
CA SER A 35 -7.48 11.05 -10.82
C SER A 35 -7.70 12.41 -11.47
N SER A 36 -8.29 13.35 -10.74
CA SER A 36 -8.71 14.64 -11.30
C SER A 36 -7.52 15.41 -11.86
N LYS A 37 -7.51 15.78 -13.15
CA LYS A 37 -6.45 16.62 -13.75
C LYS A 37 -6.42 18.06 -13.20
N THR A 38 -7.20 18.37 -12.16
CA THR A 38 -7.26 19.68 -11.52
C THR A 38 -5.87 20.11 -11.09
N SER A 39 -5.26 20.94 -11.93
CA SER A 39 -4.36 22.07 -11.67
C SER A 39 -3.72 22.11 -10.28
N LEU A 40 -3.15 21.01 -9.83
CA LEU A 40 -2.09 21.03 -8.84
C LEU A 40 -0.87 21.46 -9.64
N GLU A 41 -0.77 22.76 -9.92
CA GLU A 41 0.50 23.47 -10.11
C GLU A 41 1.30 23.44 -8.79
N SER A 42 1.34 22.27 -8.16
CA SER A 42 1.79 22.10 -6.79
C SER A 42 3.21 21.61 -6.85
N ASP A 43 4.09 22.47 -6.36
CA ASP A 43 5.32 22.15 -5.68
C ASP A 43 5.33 20.68 -5.17
N GLU A 44 6.46 19.99 -5.34
CA GLU A 44 6.66 18.59 -4.94
C GLU A 44 6.18 18.34 -3.50
N LYS A 45 6.34 19.35 -2.64
CA LYS A 45 5.86 19.36 -1.26
C LYS A 45 4.34 19.23 -1.12
N GLY A 46 3.56 19.86 -1.99
CA GLY A 46 2.11 19.75 -2.01
C GLY A 46 1.64 18.34 -2.34
N TYR A 47 2.33 17.67 -3.26
CA TYR A 47 2.05 16.29 -3.61
C TYR A 47 2.45 15.32 -2.48
N GLN A 48 3.62 15.54 -1.88
CA GLN A 48 4.06 14.80 -0.71
C GLN A 48 3.03 14.87 0.42
N ASN A 49 2.57 16.08 0.76
CA ASN A 49 1.55 16.29 1.78
C ASN A 49 0.24 15.57 1.42
N PHE A 50 -0.18 15.61 0.16
CA PHE A 50 -1.38 14.92 -0.29
C PHE A 50 -1.26 13.40 -0.15
N PHE A 51 -0.13 12.82 -0.53
CA PHE A 51 0.16 11.39 -0.34
C PHE A 51 0.12 11.00 1.13
N GLU A 52 0.76 11.79 2.00
CA GLU A 52 0.80 11.53 3.44
C GLU A 52 -0.58 11.62 4.09
N GLU A 53 -1.44 12.56 3.67
CA GLU A 53 -2.84 12.64 4.13
C GLU A 53 -3.67 11.45 3.65
N VAL A 54 -3.43 10.93 2.45
CA VAL A 54 -4.08 9.69 1.98
C VAL A 54 -3.61 8.49 2.82
N CYS A 55 -2.31 8.36 3.08
CA CYS A 55 -1.78 7.33 3.99
C CYS A 55 -2.46 7.40 5.36
N HIS A 56 -2.57 8.60 5.93
CA HIS A 56 -3.16 8.83 7.23
C HIS A 56 -4.66 8.51 7.27
N LEU A 57 -5.41 8.88 6.24
CA LEU A 57 -6.83 8.54 6.10
C LEU A 57 -7.03 7.02 6.00
N LEU A 58 -6.27 6.34 5.13
CA LEU A 58 -6.35 4.89 4.96
C LEU A 58 -5.97 4.14 6.24
N PHE A 59 -4.99 4.66 6.98
CA PHE A 59 -4.60 4.13 8.28
C PHE A 59 -5.73 4.28 9.30
N LYS A 60 -6.38 5.45 9.38
CA LYS A 60 -7.53 5.69 10.25
C LYS A 60 -8.73 4.81 9.92
N ILE A 61 -9.02 4.60 8.63
CA ILE A 61 -10.09 3.68 8.19
C ILE A 61 -9.77 2.26 8.69
N LEU A 62 -8.51 1.83 8.57
CA LEU A 62 -8.10 0.50 9.00
C LEU A 62 -8.15 0.31 10.52
N ILE A 63 -7.90 1.35 11.31
CA ILE A 63 -8.01 1.29 12.78
C ILE A 63 -9.47 1.35 13.23
N HIS A 64 -10.24 2.32 12.74
CA HIS A 64 -11.55 2.64 13.31
C HIS A 64 -12.71 1.92 12.63
N CYS A 65 -12.56 1.57 11.35
CA CYS A 65 -13.63 1.05 10.51
C CYS A 65 -13.28 -0.30 9.86
N ARG A 66 -12.38 -1.09 10.48
CA ARG A 66 -11.83 -2.33 9.88
C ARG A 66 -12.90 -3.34 9.47
N GLU A 67 -13.90 -3.58 10.31
CA GLU A 67 -14.97 -4.54 10.01
C GLU A 67 -15.89 -4.03 8.90
N ILE A 68 -16.16 -2.72 8.89
CA ILE A 68 -16.96 -2.05 7.85
C ILE A 68 -16.23 -2.08 6.49
N LEU A 69 -14.90 -2.01 6.51
CA LEU A 69 -14.04 -2.06 5.35
C LEU A 69 -14.12 -3.41 4.61
N TYR A 70 -14.59 -4.50 5.24
CA TYR A 70 -14.57 -5.85 4.67
C TYR A 70 -15.29 -5.98 3.32
N SER A 71 -16.38 -5.24 3.12
CA SER A 71 -17.12 -5.22 1.86
C SER A 71 -16.47 -4.36 0.78
N THR A 72 -15.54 -3.47 1.14
CA THR A 72 -14.86 -2.54 0.23
C THR A 72 -13.34 -2.72 0.21
N ILE A 73 -12.84 -3.88 0.68
CA ILE A 73 -11.40 -4.22 0.65
C ILE A 73 -10.81 -4.09 -0.76
N PRO A 74 -11.46 -4.57 -1.85
CA PRO A 74 -10.87 -4.48 -3.17
C PRO A 74 -10.51 -3.04 -3.55
N THR A 75 -11.41 -2.08 -3.31
CA THR A 75 -11.18 -0.65 -3.58
C THR A 75 -10.04 -0.10 -2.73
N TYR A 76 -10.00 -0.45 -1.45
CA TYR A 76 -8.93 -0.05 -0.54
C TYR A 76 -7.56 -0.56 -1.00
N ILE A 77 -7.49 -1.83 -1.39
CA ILE A 77 -6.28 -2.48 -1.87
C ILE A 77 -5.80 -1.87 -3.18
N VAL A 78 -6.71 -1.55 -4.11
CA VAL A 78 -6.33 -0.89 -5.38
C VAL A 78 -5.69 0.48 -5.12
N ILE A 79 -6.19 1.24 -4.16
CA ILE A 79 -5.57 2.52 -3.78
C ILE A 79 -4.15 2.26 -3.24
N ILE A 80 -3.97 1.34 -2.30
CA ILE A 80 -2.66 0.99 -1.74
C ILE A 80 -1.70 0.48 -2.83
N GLN A 81 -2.18 -0.40 -3.71
CA GLN A 81 -1.39 -0.92 -4.83
C GLN A 81 -0.90 0.22 -5.72
N SER A 82 -1.78 1.17 -6.06
CA SER A 82 -1.41 2.33 -6.88
C SER A 82 -0.39 3.25 -6.20
N MET A 83 -0.37 3.31 -4.87
CA MET A 83 0.55 4.17 -4.10
C MET A 83 2.01 3.70 -4.16
N PHE A 84 2.30 2.44 -4.52
CA PHE A 84 3.67 1.99 -4.77
C PHE A 84 4.33 2.77 -5.92
N HIS A 85 3.55 3.20 -6.91
CA HIS A 85 4.05 3.93 -8.07
C HIS A 85 4.51 5.35 -7.75
N CYS A 86 4.12 5.90 -6.59
CA CYS A 86 4.61 7.20 -6.14
C CYS A 86 6.12 7.23 -5.87
N PHE A 87 6.75 6.06 -5.76
CA PHE A 87 8.19 5.92 -5.53
C PHE A 87 8.97 5.49 -6.78
N LYS A 88 8.31 5.48 -7.94
CA LYS A 88 8.94 5.14 -9.21
C LYS A 88 9.92 6.24 -9.62
N SER A 89 11.19 5.89 -9.64
CA SER A 89 12.25 6.71 -10.23
C SER A 89 12.24 6.52 -11.75
N LEU A 90 11.79 7.54 -12.47
CA LEU A 90 11.85 7.62 -13.93
C LEU A 90 13.23 8.13 -14.33
N GLU A 91 14.29 7.40 -13.98
CA GLU A 91 15.59 7.70 -14.59
C GLU A 91 15.49 7.48 -16.10
N ASP A 92 16.20 8.36 -16.82
CA ASP A 92 16.21 8.60 -18.27
C ASP A 92 16.68 7.38 -19.11
N LYS A 93 16.07 6.21 -18.90
CA LYS A 93 16.24 5.02 -19.74
C LYS A 93 15.48 5.24 -21.04
N LYS A 94 16.03 6.12 -21.87
CA LYS A 94 15.68 6.31 -23.27
C LYS A 94 15.44 4.96 -23.95
N GLN A 95 14.27 4.84 -24.56
CA GLN A 95 14.00 4.06 -25.76
C GLN A 95 14.59 2.64 -25.77
N LYS A 96 13.79 1.67 -25.29
CA LYS A 96 13.61 0.38 -25.98
C LYS A 96 12.38 -0.31 -25.40
N ASN A 97 11.36 -0.46 -26.24
CA ASN A 97 10.11 -1.20 -26.04
C ASN A 97 8.92 -0.42 -25.45
N GLU A 98 8.44 0.58 -26.21
CA GLU A 98 7.14 1.23 -26.01
C GLU A 98 5.92 0.31 -26.27
N SER A 99 6.11 -0.96 -26.65
CA SER A 99 5.03 -1.80 -27.18
C SER A 99 4.30 -2.67 -26.16
N GLN A 100 4.74 -2.79 -24.90
CA GLN A 100 4.10 -3.73 -23.94
C GLN A 100 3.81 -3.18 -22.54
N SER A 101 4.44 -2.09 -22.10
CA SER A 101 4.25 -1.55 -20.73
C SER A 101 3.31 -0.34 -20.68
N ARG A 102 2.09 -0.48 -21.22
CA ARG A 102 1.04 0.57 -21.14
C ARG A 102 -0.21 0.14 -20.38
N ARG A 103 -0.20 -0.97 -19.63
CA ARG A 103 -1.45 -1.47 -19.02
C ARG A 103 -1.80 -0.92 -17.63
N TYR A 104 -0.89 -0.22 -16.97
CA TYR A 104 -1.16 0.35 -15.65
C TYR A 104 -0.54 1.75 -15.55
N VAL A 105 -1.14 2.73 -16.23
CA VAL A 105 -0.96 4.13 -15.83
C VAL A 105 -1.73 4.26 -14.53
N THR A 106 -1.01 4.25 -13.40
CA THR A 106 -1.68 4.44 -12.13
C THR A 106 -2.10 5.89 -12.01
N ILE A 107 -3.08 6.09 -11.15
CA ILE A 107 -3.66 7.39 -10.90
C ILE A 107 -2.59 8.41 -10.41
N TRP A 108 -1.50 7.90 -9.84
CA TRP A 108 -0.38 8.69 -9.32
C TRP A 108 0.71 8.99 -10.37
N ASP A 109 0.90 8.10 -11.35
CA ASP A 109 1.98 8.17 -12.36
C ASP A 109 1.95 9.44 -13.22
N ILE A 110 0.77 10.05 -13.41
CA ILE A 110 0.61 11.21 -14.30
C ILE A 110 1.27 12.48 -13.71
N ARG A 111 1.56 12.49 -12.40
CA ARG A 111 1.86 13.73 -11.66
C ARG A 111 3.27 13.82 -11.06
N LEU A 112 4.00 12.71 -10.94
CA LEU A 112 5.34 12.70 -10.34
C LEU A 112 6.42 12.64 -11.42
N LYS A 113 7.25 13.70 -11.49
CA LYS A 113 8.49 13.68 -12.28
C LYS A 113 9.63 12.99 -11.52
N ASN A 114 9.62 13.12 -10.19
CA ASN A 114 10.59 12.57 -9.26
C ASN A 114 9.89 11.63 -8.27
N PRO A 115 10.57 10.58 -7.79
CA PRO A 115 10.01 9.71 -6.74
C PRO A 115 9.79 10.49 -5.44
N LEU A 116 8.78 10.09 -4.66
CA LEU A 116 8.55 10.65 -3.32
C LEU A 116 9.72 10.33 -2.37
N PRO A 117 9.98 11.22 -1.40
CA PRO A 117 11.08 11.04 -0.46
C PRO A 117 10.86 9.88 0.50
N ILE A 118 11.97 9.47 1.15
CA ILE A 118 11.98 8.40 2.16
C ILE A 118 11.00 8.63 3.32
N SER A 119 10.70 9.88 3.69
CA SER A 119 9.71 10.20 4.73
C SER A 119 8.32 9.67 4.37
N SER A 120 7.92 9.80 3.10
CA SER A 120 6.65 9.29 2.61
C SER A 120 6.67 7.77 2.49
N ALA A 121 7.81 7.17 2.12
CA ALA A 121 7.98 5.72 2.14
C ALA A 121 7.78 5.15 3.56
N ASN A 122 8.33 5.80 4.58
CA ASN A 122 8.12 5.40 5.98
C ASN A 122 6.64 5.47 6.41
N SER A 123 5.92 6.51 5.99
CA SER A 123 4.47 6.62 6.24
C SER A 123 3.69 5.49 5.56
N PHE A 124 4.06 5.14 4.33
CA PHE A 124 3.46 4.03 3.61
C PHE A 124 3.80 2.67 4.23
N THR A 125 5.04 2.47 4.67
CA THR A 125 5.47 1.28 5.42
C THR A 125 4.61 1.04 6.65
N ARG A 126 4.31 2.09 7.43
CA ARG A 126 3.43 1.99 8.60
C ARG A 126 2.01 1.53 8.20
N LEU A 127 1.48 2.04 7.09
CA LEU A 127 0.19 1.62 6.55
C LEU A 127 0.21 0.14 6.15
N LEU A 128 1.22 -0.31 5.41
CA LEU A 128 1.37 -1.72 5.02
C LEU A 128 1.47 -2.63 6.24
N THR A 129 2.27 -2.26 7.23
CA THR A 129 2.40 -3.02 8.48
C THR A 129 1.07 -3.11 9.23
N MET A 130 0.27 -2.05 9.23
CA MET A 130 -1.04 -2.02 9.90
C MET A 130 -2.02 -3.05 9.32
N ILE A 131 -1.94 -3.37 8.01
CA ILE A 131 -2.78 -4.40 7.38
C ILE A 131 -2.59 -5.75 8.07
N SER A 132 -1.36 -6.03 8.50
CA SER A 132 -0.95 -7.29 9.12
C SER A 132 -1.07 -7.30 10.64
N GLN A 133 -1.32 -6.15 11.27
CA GLN A 133 -1.51 -6.10 12.71
C GLN A 133 -2.77 -6.87 13.10
N ARG A 134 -2.55 -7.96 13.85
CA ARG A 134 -3.56 -8.62 14.67
C ARG A 134 -3.54 -7.86 15.99
N ASP A 135 -4.62 -7.19 16.37
CA ASP A 135 -4.65 -6.46 17.65
C ASP A 135 -4.32 -7.43 18.80
N SER A 136 -3.16 -7.25 19.42
CA SER A 136 -2.78 -7.89 20.70
C SER A 136 -2.69 -6.88 21.83
N LEU A 137 -3.23 -5.68 21.66
CA LEU A 137 -3.24 -4.62 22.67
C LEU A 137 -4.41 -4.89 23.62
N ASN A 138 -4.10 -5.70 24.65
CA ASN A 138 -4.79 -5.95 25.92
C ASN A 138 -5.16 -7.43 26.13
N LYS A 139 -4.22 -8.18 26.69
CA LYS A 139 -4.48 -9.48 27.35
C LYS A 139 -5.42 -9.39 28.56
N SER A 140 -5.94 -8.21 28.90
CA SER A 140 -6.77 -7.98 30.09
C SER A 140 -8.27 -7.81 29.82
N HIS A 141 -8.73 -7.59 28.57
CA HIS A 141 -10.17 -7.50 28.30
C HIS A 141 -10.52 -8.17 26.96
N LYS A 142 -11.60 -8.97 26.98
CA LYS A 142 -12.19 -9.73 25.86
C LYS A 142 -12.65 -8.83 24.69
N LYS A 143 -11.75 -8.08 24.06
CA LYS A 143 -12.01 -7.46 22.75
C LYS A 143 -11.80 -8.53 21.68
N LYS A 144 -12.81 -8.72 20.84
CA LYS A 144 -12.79 -9.60 19.67
C LYS A 144 -11.52 -9.29 18.87
N ALA A 145 -10.65 -10.28 18.68
CA ALA A 145 -9.44 -10.10 17.88
C ALA A 145 -9.85 -9.66 16.47
N ILE A 146 -9.38 -8.49 16.02
CA ILE A 146 -9.71 -8.00 14.68
C ILE A 146 -9.08 -8.94 13.65
N SER A 147 -9.93 -9.52 12.79
CA SER A 147 -9.50 -10.54 11.83
C SER A 147 -8.76 -9.90 10.66
N THR A 148 -7.54 -10.37 10.40
CA THR A 148 -6.78 -10.06 9.18
C THR A 148 -7.22 -10.92 7.99
N ARG A 149 -7.99 -12.00 8.23
CA ARG A 149 -8.35 -12.99 7.21
C ARG A 149 -8.95 -12.39 5.92
N PRO A 150 -9.83 -11.37 5.99
CA PRO A 150 -10.41 -10.79 4.77
C PRO A 150 -9.37 -10.13 3.84
N PHE A 151 -8.22 -9.71 4.36
CA PHE A 151 -7.15 -9.07 3.60
C PHE A 151 -6.20 -10.08 2.95
N ILE A 152 -6.06 -11.30 3.49
CA ILE A 152 -5.03 -12.29 3.08
C ILE A 152 -5.09 -12.55 1.57
N LYS A 153 -6.29 -12.78 1.01
CA LYS A 153 -6.48 -13.03 -0.42
C LYS A 153 -6.08 -11.88 -1.35
N HIS A 154 -5.88 -10.67 -0.80
CA HIS A 154 -5.47 -9.48 -1.53
C HIS A 154 -3.99 -9.16 -1.36
N VAL A 155 -3.30 -9.74 -0.38
CA VAL A 155 -1.86 -9.52 -0.18
C VAL A 155 -1.02 -9.90 -1.40
N PRO A 156 -1.30 -11.01 -2.12
CA PRO A 156 -0.54 -11.37 -3.31
C PRO A 156 -0.41 -10.24 -4.34
N CYS A 157 -1.46 -9.44 -4.58
CA CYS A 157 -1.40 -8.38 -5.59
C CYS A 157 -0.51 -7.21 -5.14
N LEU A 158 -0.45 -6.91 -3.85
CA LEU A 158 0.45 -5.88 -3.31
C LEU A 158 1.92 -6.31 -3.42
N ILE A 159 2.22 -7.55 -3.06
CA ILE A 159 3.58 -8.10 -3.18
C ILE A 159 4.02 -8.18 -4.64
N ALA A 160 3.12 -8.62 -5.54
CA ALA A 160 3.41 -8.69 -6.96
C ALA A 160 3.71 -7.31 -7.57
N GLU A 161 2.95 -6.26 -7.20
CA GLU A 161 3.22 -4.90 -7.68
C GLU A 161 4.59 -4.38 -7.20
N TYR A 162 4.90 -4.58 -5.91
CA TYR A 162 6.22 -4.22 -5.37
C TYR A 162 7.36 -4.90 -6.13
N LEU A 163 7.25 -6.21 -6.38
CA LEU A 163 8.26 -6.99 -7.10
C LEU A 163 8.38 -6.54 -8.55
N LYS A 164 7.26 -6.19 -9.20
CA LYS A 164 7.27 -5.68 -10.56
C LYS A 164 8.07 -4.37 -10.66
N LEU A 165 7.83 -3.42 -9.75
CA LEU A 165 8.61 -2.18 -9.70
C LEU A 165 10.10 -2.44 -9.43
N GLN A 166 10.44 -3.47 -8.66
CA GLN A 166 11.83 -3.89 -8.50
C GLN A 166 12.43 -4.50 -9.77
N THR A 167 11.72 -5.40 -10.46
CA THR A 167 12.20 -6.01 -11.72
C THR A 167 12.48 -4.95 -12.78
N GLU A 168 11.65 -3.91 -12.84
CA GLU A 168 11.78 -2.81 -13.80
C GLU A 168 12.88 -1.81 -13.40
N GLY A 169 13.45 -1.96 -12.19
CA GLY A 169 14.50 -1.08 -11.67
C GLY A 169 13.99 0.31 -11.29
N PHE A 170 12.70 0.43 -10.98
CA PHE A 170 12.05 1.71 -10.67
C PHE A 170 12.18 2.14 -9.21
N LEU A 171 12.59 1.25 -8.30
CA LEU A 171 12.75 1.57 -6.89
C LEU A 171 14.21 1.78 -6.52
N GLU A 172 14.53 2.98 -6.05
CA GLU A 172 15.83 3.31 -5.48
C GLU A 172 16.16 2.42 -4.28
N PRO A 173 17.44 2.06 -4.05
CA PRO A 173 17.85 1.23 -2.92
C PRO A 173 17.30 1.72 -1.58
N ILE A 174 17.42 3.01 -1.29
CA ILE A 174 16.99 3.59 -0.02
C ILE A 174 15.47 3.46 0.23
N ILE A 175 14.67 3.56 -0.83
CA ILE A 175 13.23 3.35 -0.76
C ILE A 175 12.91 1.87 -0.53
N LYS A 176 13.61 0.96 -1.22
CA LYS A 176 13.43 -0.49 -1.03
C LYS A 176 13.68 -0.89 0.43
N GLU A 177 14.74 -0.36 1.04
CA GLU A 177 15.06 -0.55 2.45
C GLU A 177 13.94 -0.02 3.37
N SER A 178 13.46 1.20 3.13
CA SER A 178 12.38 1.82 3.90
C SER A 178 11.06 1.05 3.82
N LEU A 179 10.72 0.49 2.65
CA LEU A 179 9.50 -0.30 2.43
C LEU A 179 9.58 -1.73 2.97
N ARG A 180 10.79 -2.27 3.18
CA ARG A 180 11.01 -3.68 3.54
C ARG A 180 10.20 -4.13 4.77
N PRO A 181 10.16 -3.40 5.90
CA PRO A 181 9.38 -3.83 7.07
C PRO A 181 7.89 -4.01 6.76
N GLY A 182 7.32 -3.15 5.90
CA GLY A 182 5.92 -3.21 5.50
C GLY A 182 5.64 -4.40 4.59
N VAL A 183 6.55 -4.66 3.63
CA VAL A 183 6.49 -5.84 2.76
C VAL A 183 6.63 -7.14 3.57
N TYR A 184 7.52 -7.18 4.55
CA TYR A 184 7.68 -8.33 5.44
C TYR A 184 6.46 -8.55 6.34
N ALA A 185 5.86 -7.48 6.84
CA ALA A 185 4.59 -7.58 7.55
C ALA A 185 3.49 -8.16 6.65
N LEU A 186 3.43 -7.80 5.37
CA LEU A 186 2.51 -8.43 4.42
C LEU A 186 2.83 -9.92 4.22
N LEU A 187 4.10 -10.30 4.12
CA LEU A 187 4.52 -11.70 4.02
C LEU A 187 4.14 -12.54 5.26
N ASP A 188 4.05 -11.95 6.46
CA ASP A 188 3.52 -12.62 7.66
C ASP A 188 2.06 -13.10 7.49
N LEU A 189 1.32 -12.57 6.51
CA LEU A 189 -0.05 -12.99 6.19
C LEU A 189 -0.11 -14.10 5.12
N CYS A 190 0.99 -14.38 4.43
CA CYS A 190 1.01 -15.32 3.31
C CYS A 190 1.36 -16.73 3.76
N ASP A 191 0.43 -17.67 3.58
CA ASP A 191 0.71 -19.09 3.71
C ASP A 191 1.14 -19.69 2.35
N LYS A 192 1.21 -21.02 2.25
CA LYS A 192 1.59 -21.71 1.01
C LYS A 192 0.75 -21.24 -0.18
N HIS A 193 -0.57 -21.16 0.00
CA HIS A 193 -1.50 -20.80 -1.05
C HIS A 193 -1.26 -19.40 -1.62
N GLU A 194 -1.06 -18.39 -0.77
CA GLU A 194 -0.81 -17.01 -1.20
C GLU A 194 0.54 -16.87 -1.90
N ARG A 195 1.56 -17.61 -1.45
CA ARG A 195 2.88 -17.65 -2.13
C ARG A 195 2.78 -18.27 -3.51
N ASP A 196 1.97 -19.32 -3.67
CA ASP A 196 1.71 -19.94 -4.97
C ASP A 196 0.98 -18.94 -5.90
N MET A 197 0.02 -18.17 -5.37
CA MET A 197 -0.63 -17.08 -6.13
C MET A 197 0.38 -16.02 -6.60
N ILE A 198 1.27 -15.56 -5.72
CA ILE A 198 2.33 -14.60 -6.07
C ILE A 198 3.18 -15.16 -7.22
N MET A 199 3.63 -16.41 -7.09
CA MET A 199 4.45 -17.08 -8.11
C MET A 199 3.76 -17.16 -9.47
N VAL A 200 2.45 -17.40 -9.53
CA VAL A 200 1.71 -17.48 -10.80
C VAL A 200 1.60 -16.10 -11.48
N THR A 201 1.50 -15.02 -10.70
CA THR A 201 1.35 -13.66 -11.25
C THR A 201 2.64 -13.05 -11.79
N LEU A 202 3.79 -13.59 -11.42
CA LEU A 202 5.10 -13.04 -11.76
C LEU A 202 5.71 -13.69 -13.02
N ASP A 203 6.50 -12.90 -13.75
CA ASP A 203 7.39 -13.39 -14.79
C ASP A 203 8.62 -14.09 -14.18
N GLN A 204 9.53 -14.58 -15.03
CA GLN A 204 10.69 -15.33 -14.53
C GLN A 204 11.61 -14.48 -13.64
N ALA A 205 11.80 -13.20 -13.98
CA ALA A 205 12.58 -12.27 -13.18
C ALA A 205 11.92 -12.01 -11.82
N GLY A 206 10.62 -11.73 -11.81
CA GLY A 206 9.84 -11.54 -10.59
C GLY A 206 9.82 -12.77 -9.69
N LYS A 207 9.68 -13.98 -10.26
CA LYS A 207 9.77 -15.25 -9.51
C LYS A 207 11.12 -15.42 -8.83
N SER A 208 12.21 -15.06 -9.52
CA SER A 208 13.56 -15.11 -8.94
C SER A 208 13.69 -14.13 -7.77
N LEU A 209 13.25 -12.88 -7.97
CA LEU A 209 13.26 -11.87 -6.91
C LEU A 209 12.40 -12.26 -5.71
N PHE A 210 11.22 -12.86 -5.95
CA PHE A 210 10.36 -13.34 -4.86
C PHE A 210 11.03 -14.43 -4.03
N LYS A 211 11.75 -15.37 -4.65
CA LYS A 211 12.50 -16.41 -3.91
C LYS A 211 13.58 -15.79 -3.02
N THR A 212 14.29 -14.79 -3.53
CA THR A 212 15.29 -14.04 -2.75
C THR A 212 14.63 -13.32 -1.58
N LEU A 213 13.58 -12.54 -1.85
CA LEU A 213 12.80 -11.82 -0.83
C LEU A 213 12.26 -12.76 0.25
N TRP A 214 11.76 -13.94 -0.14
CA TRP A 214 11.26 -14.93 0.82
C TRP A 214 12.38 -15.52 1.69
N THR A 215 13.57 -15.72 1.12
CA THR A 215 14.74 -16.21 1.85
C THR A 215 15.22 -15.18 2.87
N GLU A 216 15.34 -13.91 2.45
CA GLU A 216 15.68 -12.78 3.31
C GLU A 216 14.64 -12.58 4.41
N TYR A 217 13.34 -12.62 4.09
CA TYR A 217 12.26 -12.54 5.06
C TYR A 217 12.36 -13.63 6.14
N ASN A 218 12.62 -14.88 5.75
CA ASN A 218 12.81 -15.95 6.73
C ASN A 218 14.01 -15.66 7.62
N LYS A 219 15.16 -15.31 7.01
CA LYS A 219 16.41 -15.07 7.73
C LYS A 219 16.33 -13.90 8.70
N ASP A 220 15.80 -12.76 8.25
CA ASP A 220 15.98 -11.47 8.93
C ASP A 220 14.74 -11.01 9.72
N TRP A 221 13.57 -11.60 9.46
CA TRP A 221 12.31 -11.14 10.07
C TRP A 221 11.55 -12.25 10.79
N LYS A 222 11.28 -13.35 10.11
CA LYS A 222 10.44 -14.42 10.66
C LYS A 222 11.07 -15.10 11.88
N TYR A 223 12.39 -15.26 11.88
CA TYR A 223 13.11 -16.03 12.89
C TYR A 223 13.93 -15.19 13.89
N VAL A 224 14.08 -13.87 13.66
CA VAL A 224 14.90 -12.99 14.54
C VAL A 224 14.08 -12.36 15.67
N GLY A 225 12.75 -12.48 15.63
CA GLY A 225 11.87 -11.77 16.55
C GLY A 225 11.70 -10.31 16.11
N ARG A 226 10.51 -9.77 16.36
CA ARG A 226 10.15 -8.39 15.98
C ARG A 226 10.90 -7.44 16.92
N GLY A 227 12.07 -6.96 16.50
CA GLY A 227 12.80 -5.88 17.17
C GLY A 227 11.98 -4.60 17.22
#